data_AF-A0A1G9NWJ4-F1
#
_entry.id   AF-A0A1G9NWJ4-F1
#
_cell.length_a   1.000
_cell.length_b   1.000
_cell.length_c   1.000
_cell.angle_alpha   90.00
_cell.angle_beta   90.00
_cell.angle_gamma   90.00
#
_symmetry.space_group_name_H-M   'P 1'
#
loop_
_entity.id
_entity.type
_entity.pdbx_description
1 polymer ?
#
loop_
_entity_poly.entity_id
_entity_poly.type
_entity_poly.pdbx_seq_one_letter_code
_entity_poly.pdbx_strand_id
1 'polypeptide(L)'
;MPRSGKRKRMGWFGWSMTALGVTLVVAIAFFSFVFDLGGIGLFNDQQTETSEQQTDESSGSGQSQEELEEKAEETRESVGKEYEDVGDFVAETHDFYNDTTGYGRIDNLDWSEQETEAEEIITVLDDMLPKVEDDALKSDLEKIQQLATSAVEDDDKKTIRSLHRMFHDLDIALNDYQGTDKIWGVTNTLK
;
A
#
# COMPACT_ATOMS: atom_id res chain seq x y z
N MET A 1 21.27 21.13 -74.29
CA MET A 1 21.73 20.21 -73.21
C MET A 1 20.55 19.88 -72.31
N PRO A 2 20.27 18.60 -72.02
CA PRO A 2 19.66 18.22 -70.76
C PRO A 2 20.54 17.20 -70.00
N ARG A 3 20.78 17.48 -68.71
CA ARG A 3 21.50 16.58 -67.79
C ARG A 3 20.54 15.46 -67.36
N SER A 4 20.88 14.21 -67.67
CA SER A 4 20.17 13.05 -67.13
C SER A 4 20.67 12.77 -65.71
N GLY A 5 19.78 12.89 -64.73
CA GLY A 5 20.06 12.54 -63.34
C GLY A 5 20.08 11.02 -63.16
N LYS A 6 21.25 10.47 -62.80
CA LYS A 6 21.39 9.05 -62.44
C LYS A 6 20.66 8.79 -61.11
N ARG A 7 19.51 8.12 -61.15
CA ARG A 7 18.89 7.53 -59.95
C ARG A 7 19.68 6.29 -59.53
N LYS A 8 20.30 6.33 -58.35
CA LYS A 8 20.98 5.17 -57.76
C LYS A 8 19.91 4.14 -57.34
N ARG A 9 19.95 2.93 -57.91
CA ARG A 9 19.14 1.79 -57.48
C ARG A 9 19.82 1.16 -56.26
N MET A 10 19.18 1.22 -55.09
CA MET A 10 19.68 0.54 -53.89
C MET A 10 19.55 -0.98 -54.05
N GLY A 11 20.64 -1.71 -53.78
CA GLY A 11 20.66 -3.18 -53.77
C GLY A 11 19.87 -3.78 -52.61
N TRP A 12 19.71 -5.11 -52.61
CA TRP A 12 18.87 -5.86 -51.66
C TRP A 12 19.22 -5.56 -50.18
N PHE A 13 20.50 -5.36 -49.85
CA PHE A 13 20.94 -4.94 -48.51
C PHE A 13 20.56 -3.50 -48.12
N GLY A 14 20.37 -2.60 -49.09
CA GLY A 14 19.89 -1.25 -48.83
C GLY A 14 18.40 -1.24 -48.48
N TRP A 15 17.61 -2.10 -49.12
CA TRP A 15 16.19 -2.27 -48.82
C TRP A 15 15.96 -2.85 -47.41
N SER A 16 16.78 -3.80 -46.96
CA SER A 16 16.65 -4.37 -45.62
C SER A 16 16.96 -3.36 -44.51
N MET A 17 17.98 -2.52 -44.67
CA MET A 17 18.26 -1.44 -43.71
C MET A 17 17.19 -0.35 -43.72
N THR A 18 16.65 0.03 -44.89
CA THR A 18 15.55 0.99 -44.94
C THR A 18 14.27 0.41 -44.33
N ALA A 19 13.99 -0.88 -44.52
CA ALA A 19 12.84 -1.54 -43.91
C ALA A 19 12.95 -1.57 -42.38
N LEU A 20 14.12 -1.92 -41.83
CA LEU A 20 14.39 -1.90 -40.39
C LEU A 20 14.21 -0.50 -39.78
N GLY A 21 14.70 0.53 -40.46
CA GLY A 21 14.52 1.92 -40.03
C GLY A 21 13.05 2.33 -40.02
N VAL A 22 12.29 1.99 -41.06
CA VAL A 22 10.85 2.30 -41.13
C VAL A 22 10.06 1.53 -40.06
N THR A 23 10.38 0.26 -39.81
CA THR A 23 9.70 -0.51 -38.75
C THR A 23 9.96 0.06 -37.36
N LEU A 24 11.17 0.55 -37.09
CA LEU A 24 11.51 1.17 -35.81
C LEU A 24 10.73 2.47 -35.58
N VAL A 25 10.64 3.33 -36.61
CA VAL A 25 9.89 4.60 -36.52
C VAL A 25 8.39 4.35 -36.35
N VAL A 26 7.83 3.34 -37.05
CA VAL A 26 6.42 2.97 -36.89
C VAL A 26 6.15 2.38 -35.50
N ALA A 27 7.06 1.58 -34.94
CA ALA A 27 6.92 1.05 -33.59
C ALA A 27 6.97 2.17 -32.53
N ILE A 28 7.84 3.17 -32.69
CA ILE A 28 7.91 4.34 -31.80
C ILE A 28 6.62 5.16 -31.89
N ALA A 29 6.11 5.43 -33.10
CA ALA A 29 4.85 6.15 -33.27
C ALA A 29 3.64 5.36 -32.72
N PHE A 30 3.63 4.04 -32.87
CA PHE A 30 2.60 3.17 -32.29
C PHE A 30 2.69 3.12 -30.77
N PHE A 31 3.90 3.07 -30.20
CA PHE A 31 4.11 3.18 -28.75
C PHE A 31 3.58 4.54 -28.25
N SER A 32 3.96 5.65 -28.87
CA SER A 32 3.41 6.96 -28.52
C SER A 32 1.88 7.00 -28.59
N PHE A 33 1.26 6.39 -29.61
CA PHE A 33 -0.21 6.36 -29.74
C PHE A 33 -0.91 5.43 -28.73
N VAL A 34 -0.34 4.27 -28.42
CA VAL A 34 -0.87 3.33 -27.41
C VAL A 34 -0.78 3.93 -26.00
N PHE A 35 0.27 4.70 -25.72
CA PHE A 35 0.49 5.32 -24.42
C PHE A 35 -0.12 6.74 -24.29
N ASP A 36 -0.51 7.40 -25.40
CA ASP A 36 -1.31 8.66 -25.36
C ASP A 36 -2.80 8.40 -25.09
N LEU A 37 -3.30 7.19 -25.38
CA LEU A 37 -4.71 6.82 -25.24
C LEU A 37 -4.97 6.12 -23.89
N GLY A 38 -4.51 6.73 -22.80
CA GLY A 38 -4.77 6.25 -21.44
C GLY A 38 -3.62 6.43 -20.45
N GLY A 39 -3.27 7.67 -20.13
CA GLY A 39 -2.79 8.08 -18.79
C GLY A 39 -1.58 7.36 -18.18
N ILE A 40 -0.37 7.72 -18.61
CA ILE A 40 0.80 7.69 -17.72
C ILE A 40 1.38 9.11 -17.64
N GLY A 41 0.87 9.87 -16.68
CA GLY A 41 1.43 11.15 -16.28
C GLY A 41 2.70 10.95 -15.46
N LEU A 42 3.84 10.80 -16.15
CA LEU A 42 5.17 10.99 -15.57
C LEU A 42 5.70 12.32 -16.10
N PHE A 43 5.69 13.33 -15.24
CA PHE A 43 6.27 14.68 -15.40
C PHE A 43 5.47 15.70 -16.24
N ASN A 44 4.61 16.50 -15.59
CA ASN A 44 4.57 17.95 -15.86
C ASN A 44 3.91 18.73 -14.70
N ASP A 45 4.61 19.77 -14.25
CA ASP A 45 4.28 20.70 -13.18
C ASP A 45 3.41 21.86 -13.72
N GLN A 46 2.10 21.86 -13.42
CA GLN A 46 1.23 23.04 -13.30
C GLN A 46 -0.21 22.60 -12.94
N GLN A 47 -0.58 22.73 -11.67
CA GLN A 47 -1.90 22.39 -11.15
C GLN A 47 -2.92 23.50 -11.48
N THR A 48 -3.90 23.20 -12.32
CA THR A 48 -5.17 23.94 -12.44
C THR A 48 -6.28 22.93 -12.18
N GLU A 49 -7.17 23.27 -11.25
CA GLU A 49 -8.13 22.38 -10.60
C GLU A 49 -9.16 21.74 -11.53
N THR A 50 -9.43 20.45 -11.31
CA THR A 50 -10.78 19.86 -11.37
C THR A 50 -10.80 18.67 -10.41
N SER A 51 -11.68 18.77 -9.41
CA SER A 51 -11.85 17.86 -8.27
C SER A 51 -12.17 16.42 -8.64
N GLU A 52 -11.31 15.50 -8.22
CA GLU A 52 -11.70 14.30 -7.46
C GLU A 52 -10.64 14.10 -6.38
N GLN A 53 -10.87 14.75 -5.25
CA GLN A 53 -10.02 14.70 -4.07
C GLN A 53 -10.30 13.38 -3.34
N GLN A 54 -9.58 12.33 -3.72
CA GLN A 54 -9.32 11.21 -2.82
C GLN A 54 -8.15 11.63 -1.92
N THR A 55 -8.49 12.37 -0.87
CA THR A 55 -7.60 12.62 0.26
C THR A 55 -7.36 11.30 0.97
N ASP A 56 -6.28 10.61 0.61
CA ASP A 56 -5.50 9.84 1.57
C ASP A 56 -4.77 10.84 2.49
N GLU A 57 -5.53 11.59 3.29
CA GLU A 57 -5.02 12.16 4.54
C GLU A 57 -5.08 11.05 5.58
N SER A 58 -4.14 10.12 5.50
CA SER A 58 -3.73 9.40 6.69
C SER A 58 -2.68 10.29 7.34
N SER A 59 -3.02 10.82 8.52
CA SER A 59 -2.14 11.61 9.37
C SER A 59 -0.81 10.91 9.58
N GLY A 60 0.15 11.16 8.70
CA GLY A 60 1.55 10.94 9.02
C GLY A 60 1.88 11.90 10.13
N SER A 61 2.05 11.37 11.34
CA SER A 61 2.82 12.05 12.37
C SER A 61 4.07 12.65 11.69
N GLY A 62 4.43 13.89 12.00
CA GLY A 62 5.62 14.53 11.43
C GLY A 62 6.94 13.87 11.84
N GLN A 63 6.88 12.68 12.43
CA GLN A 63 8.00 11.82 12.80
C GLN A 63 8.65 11.21 11.55
N SER A 64 9.96 11.13 11.58
CA SER A 64 10.75 10.39 10.61
C SER A 64 10.64 8.88 10.83
N GLN A 65 10.95 8.11 9.79
CA GLN A 65 11.00 6.64 9.87
C GLN A 65 11.99 6.14 10.93
N GLU A 66 13.13 6.83 11.08
CA GLU A 66 14.14 6.53 12.11
C GLU A 66 13.59 6.72 13.53
N GLU A 67 12.83 7.79 13.78
CA GLU A 67 12.18 8.02 15.08
C GLU A 67 11.11 6.97 15.39
N LEU A 68 10.37 6.50 14.37
CA LEU A 68 9.38 5.44 14.54
C LEU A 68 10.03 4.09 14.83
N GLU A 69 11.16 3.78 14.19
CA GLU A 69 11.93 2.56 14.44
C GLU A 69 12.56 2.56 15.85
N GLU A 70 13.14 3.68 16.28
CA GLU A 70 13.64 3.82 17.66
C GLU A 70 12.51 3.63 18.68
N LYS A 71 11.34 4.21 18.41
CA LYS A 71 10.16 4.05 19.27
C LYS A 71 9.65 2.61 19.31
N ALA A 72 9.66 1.93 18.16
CA ALA A 72 9.27 0.52 18.08
C ALA A 72 10.19 -0.37 18.93
N GLU A 73 11.50 -0.13 18.88
CA GLU A 73 12.47 -0.87 19.69
C GLU A 73 12.27 -0.63 21.20
N GLU A 74 12.06 0.62 21.63
CA GLU A 74 11.73 0.94 23.03
C GLU A 74 10.44 0.25 23.48
N THR A 75 9.41 0.27 22.63
CA THR A 75 8.11 -0.32 22.90
C THR A 75 8.21 -1.83 23.04
N ARG A 76 8.91 -2.50 22.12
CA ARG A 76 9.12 -3.94 22.15
C ARG A 76 9.82 -4.40 23.42
N GLU A 77 10.84 -3.66 23.86
CA GLU A 77 11.60 -3.99 25.08
C GLU A 77 10.81 -3.74 26.39
N SER A 78 9.66 -3.07 26.30
CA SER A 78 8.78 -2.76 27.44
C SER A 78 7.38 -3.36 27.24
N VAL A 79 6.48 -2.63 26.58
CA VAL A 79 5.08 -3.02 26.29
C VAL A 79 5.01 -4.37 25.57
N GLY A 80 5.86 -4.61 24.56
CA GLY A 80 5.88 -5.88 23.82
C GLY A 80 6.13 -7.10 24.71
N LYS A 81 7.05 -6.99 25.67
CA LYS A 81 7.33 -8.06 26.66
C LYS A 81 6.26 -8.19 27.74
N GLU A 82 5.54 -7.12 28.05
CA GLU A 82 4.47 -7.15 29.05
C GLU A 82 3.19 -7.79 28.50
N TYR A 83 2.89 -7.54 27.22
CA TYR A 83 1.66 -7.95 26.54
C TYR A 83 1.94 -8.93 25.39
N GLU A 84 2.71 -10.00 25.67
CA GLU A 84 3.05 -11.02 24.67
C GLU A 84 1.80 -11.68 24.05
N ASP A 85 0.72 -11.84 24.81
CA ASP A 85 -0.55 -12.39 24.31
C ASP A 85 -1.26 -11.45 23.32
N VAL A 86 -1.18 -10.14 23.55
CA VAL A 86 -1.63 -9.14 22.58
C VAL A 86 -0.72 -9.16 21.34
N GLY A 87 0.59 -9.32 21.55
CA GLY A 87 1.57 -9.49 20.48
C GLY A 87 1.22 -10.67 19.57
N ASP A 88 0.97 -11.85 20.12
CA ASP A 88 0.59 -13.05 19.38
C ASP A 88 -0.69 -12.82 18.54
N PHE A 89 -1.72 -12.22 19.14
CA PHE A 89 -2.96 -11.87 18.43
C PHE A 89 -2.71 -10.89 17.29
N VAL A 90 -1.91 -9.85 17.54
CA VAL A 90 -1.57 -8.84 16.52
C VAL A 90 -0.84 -9.47 15.34
N ALA A 91 0.11 -10.38 15.59
CA ALA A 91 0.85 -11.07 14.53
C ALA A 91 -0.07 -11.96 13.69
N GLU A 92 -0.93 -12.76 14.32
CA GLU A 92 -1.86 -13.67 13.63
C GLU A 92 -2.83 -12.89 12.73
N THR A 93 -3.45 -11.83 13.26
CA THR A 93 -4.37 -11.00 12.48
C THR A 93 -3.64 -10.17 11.40
N HIS A 94 -2.40 -9.75 11.65
CA HIS A 94 -1.59 -9.10 10.61
C HIS A 94 -1.32 -10.05 9.43
N ASP A 95 -1.00 -11.32 9.69
CA ASP A 95 -0.80 -12.34 8.66
C ASP A 95 -2.07 -12.52 7.82
N PHE A 96 -3.25 -12.56 8.44
CA PHE A 96 -4.53 -12.56 7.73
C PHE A 96 -4.65 -11.37 6.77
N TYR A 97 -4.38 -10.15 7.23
CA TYR A 97 -4.48 -8.97 6.36
C TYR A 97 -3.41 -8.92 5.27
N ASN A 98 -2.21 -9.44 5.53
CA ASN A 98 -1.17 -9.60 4.51
C ASN A 98 -1.64 -10.53 3.38
N ASP A 99 -2.26 -11.65 3.74
CA ASP A 99 -2.74 -12.63 2.77
C ASP A 99 -3.94 -12.13 1.98
N THR A 100 -4.90 -11.48 2.64
CA THR A 100 -6.18 -11.07 2.02
C THR A 100 -6.14 -9.69 1.35
N THR A 101 -5.27 -8.78 1.80
CA THR A 101 -5.24 -7.40 1.30
C THR A 101 -3.91 -7.04 0.60
N GLY A 102 -2.83 -7.76 0.93
CA GLY A 102 -1.49 -7.51 0.40
C GLY A 102 -1.36 -7.68 -1.11
N TYR A 103 -0.28 -7.12 -1.67
CA TYR A 103 0.06 -7.23 -3.10
C TYR A 103 -1.07 -6.84 -4.07
N GLY A 104 -1.92 -5.90 -3.68
CA GLY A 104 -3.05 -5.41 -4.49
C GLY A 104 -4.35 -6.20 -4.35
N ARG A 105 -4.40 -7.23 -3.49
CA ARG A 105 -5.63 -8.00 -3.25
C ARG A 105 -6.75 -7.19 -2.64
N ILE A 106 -6.42 -6.10 -1.93
CA ILE A 106 -7.40 -5.13 -1.41
C ILE A 106 -8.37 -4.58 -2.47
N ASP A 107 -8.03 -4.63 -3.76
CA ASP A 107 -8.92 -4.20 -4.82
C ASP A 107 -10.08 -5.17 -5.07
N ASN A 108 -9.93 -6.45 -4.69
CA ASN A 108 -10.87 -7.55 -4.91
C ASN A 108 -11.00 -8.43 -3.65
N LEU A 109 -11.51 -7.85 -2.56
CA LEU A 109 -11.70 -8.53 -1.27
C LEU A 109 -12.81 -9.59 -1.34
N ASP A 110 -12.63 -10.67 -0.58
CA ASP A 110 -13.74 -11.53 -0.15
C ASP A 110 -14.36 -10.93 1.10
N TRP A 111 -15.50 -10.24 0.95
CA TRP A 111 -16.16 -9.54 2.05
C TRP A 111 -16.63 -10.48 3.16
N SER A 112 -17.02 -11.71 2.84
CA SER A 112 -17.45 -12.67 3.86
C SER A 112 -16.28 -13.11 4.75
N GLU A 113 -15.08 -13.22 4.17
CA GLU A 113 -13.85 -13.50 4.91
C GLU A 113 -13.45 -12.32 5.80
N GLN A 114 -13.57 -11.08 5.30
CA GLN A 114 -13.29 -9.88 6.09
C GLN A 114 -14.29 -9.68 7.25
N GLU A 115 -15.58 -9.93 7.02
CA GLU A 115 -16.62 -9.88 8.05
C GLU A 115 -16.34 -10.90 9.17
N THR A 116 -15.98 -12.14 8.78
CA THR A 116 -15.66 -13.21 9.73
C THR A 116 -14.46 -12.86 10.62
N GLU A 117 -13.37 -12.36 10.03
CA GLU A 117 -12.20 -11.91 10.79
C GLU A 117 -12.56 -10.73 11.71
N ALA A 118 -13.37 -9.78 11.22
CA ALA A 118 -13.78 -8.64 12.02
C ALA A 118 -14.61 -9.06 13.26
N GLU A 119 -15.50 -10.04 13.14
CA GLU A 119 -16.23 -10.63 14.27
C GLU A 119 -15.28 -11.32 15.28
N GLU A 120 -14.25 -12.01 14.78
CA GLU A 120 -13.23 -12.64 15.61
C GLU A 120 -12.40 -11.61 16.37
N ILE A 121 -11.93 -10.55 15.69
CA ILE A 121 -11.23 -9.41 16.31
C ILE A 121 -12.06 -8.82 17.45
N ILE A 122 -13.36 -8.55 17.23
CA ILE A 122 -14.25 -8.00 18.26
C ILE A 122 -14.31 -8.94 19.47
N THR A 123 -14.48 -10.24 19.21
CA THR A 123 -14.60 -11.27 20.26
C THR A 123 -13.33 -11.38 21.10
N VAL A 124 -12.16 -11.38 20.47
CA VAL A 124 -10.86 -11.44 21.17
C VAL A 124 -10.64 -10.17 21.99
N LEU A 125 -10.91 -9.00 21.40
CA LEU A 125 -10.71 -7.72 22.07
C LEU A 125 -11.63 -7.50 23.27
N ASP A 126 -12.85 -8.05 23.26
CA ASP A 126 -13.76 -8.00 24.42
C ASP A 126 -13.15 -8.67 25.68
N ASP A 127 -12.30 -9.70 25.51
CA ASP A 127 -11.59 -10.36 26.62
C ASP A 127 -10.21 -9.73 26.92
N MET A 128 -9.51 -9.22 25.90
CA MET A 128 -8.17 -8.65 26.05
C MET A 128 -8.18 -7.21 26.61
N LEU A 129 -9.03 -6.33 26.09
CA LEU A 129 -9.05 -4.89 26.44
C LEU A 129 -9.11 -4.59 27.95
N PRO A 130 -9.88 -5.32 28.78
CA PRO A 130 -9.92 -5.09 30.22
C PRO A 130 -8.59 -5.36 30.96
N LYS A 131 -7.67 -6.10 30.34
CA LYS A 131 -6.38 -6.53 30.92
C LYS A 131 -5.22 -5.62 30.52
N VAL A 132 -5.42 -4.75 29.53
CA VAL A 132 -4.40 -3.81 29.05
C VAL A 132 -4.44 -2.52 29.88
N GLU A 133 -3.33 -2.23 30.57
CA GLU A 133 -3.15 -1.03 31.39
C GLU A 133 -2.37 0.08 30.66
N ASP A 134 -1.58 -0.26 29.63
CA ASP A 134 -0.90 0.73 28.80
C ASP A 134 -1.91 1.58 28.00
N ASP A 135 -1.95 2.88 28.26
CA ASP A 135 -2.94 3.79 27.69
C ASP A 135 -2.83 3.90 26.15
N ALA A 136 -1.61 3.83 25.60
CA ALA A 136 -1.39 3.99 24.17
C ALA A 136 -1.85 2.74 23.41
N LEU A 137 -1.40 1.56 23.83
CA LEU A 137 -1.83 0.27 23.29
C LEU A 137 -3.34 0.11 23.45
N LYS A 138 -3.89 0.40 24.62
CA LYS A 138 -5.33 0.33 24.86
C LYS A 138 -6.12 1.20 23.89
N SER A 139 -5.68 2.45 23.69
CA SER A 139 -6.34 3.35 22.74
C SER A 139 -6.30 2.82 21.31
N ASP A 140 -5.22 2.15 20.90
CA ASP A 140 -5.12 1.55 19.57
C ASP A 140 -6.02 0.33 19.43
N LEU A 141 -6.08 -0.54 20.43
CA LEU A 141 -6.98 -1.70 20.46
C LEU A 141 -8.46 -1.28 20.46
N GLU A 142 -8.85 -0.25 21.22
CA GLU A 142 -10.22 0.29 21.21
C GLU A 142 -10.60 0.83 19.82
N LYS A 143 -9.66 1.49 19.14
CA LYS A 143 -9.86 1.98 17.77
C LYS A 143 -9.95 0.82 16.76
N ILE A 144 -9.16 -0.23 16.93
CA ILE A 144 -9.28 -1.46 16.12
C ILE A 144 -10.66 -2.08 16.32
N GLN A 145 -11.15 -2.20 17.57
CA GLN A 145 -12.49 -2.73 17.84
C GLN A 145 -13.60 -1.92 17.14
N GLN A 146 -13.47 -0.59 17.12
CA GLN A 146 -14.41 0.29 16.40
C GLN A 146 -14.35 0.06 14.88
N LEU A 147 -13.14 -0.04 14.31
CA LEU A 147 -12.97 -0.32 12.87
C LEU A 147 -13.48 -1.70 12.49
N ALA A 148 -13.25 -2.72 13.32
CA ALA A 148 -13.77 -4.07 13.12
C ALA A 148 -15.31 -4.06 13.17
N THR A 149 -15.91 -3.32 14.09
CA THR A 149 -17.37 -3.14 14.13
C THR A 149 -17.89 -2.53 12.83
N SER A 150 -17.22 -1.50 12.30
CA SER A 150 -17.57 -0.93 11.00
C SER A 150 -17.38 -1.91 9.83
N ALA A 151 -16.36 -2.78 9.88
CA ALA A 151 -16.12 -3.78 8.85
C ALA A 151 -17.19 -4.89 8.81
N VAL A 152 -17.86 -5.17 9.93
CA VAL A 152 -19.03 -6.07 9.97
C VAL A 152 -20.27 -5.40 9.37
N GLU A 153 -20.42 -4.09 9.55
CA GLU A 153 -21.62 -3.36 9.12
C GLU A 153 -21.57 -2.93 7.65
N ASP A 154 -20.39 -2.58 7.14
CA ASP A 154 -20.19 -1.94 5.83
C ASP A 154 -18.98 -2.51 5.05
N ASP A 155 -19.20 -2.82 3.77
CA ASP A 155 -18.15 -3.21 2.80
C ASP A 155 -17.27 -2.01 2.38
N ASP A 156 -16.47 -1.47 3.29
CA ASP A 156 -15.58 -0.33 3.04
C ASP A 156 -14.09 -0.70 3.02
N LYS A 157 -13.48 -0.62 1.83
CA LYS A 157 -12.04 -0.88 1.64
C LYS A 157 -11.14 0.04 2.45
N LYS A 158 -11.58 1.25 2.80
CA LYS A 158 -10.78 2.17 3.63
C LYS A 158 -10.70 1.68 5.07
N THR A 159 -11.80 1.12 5.59
CA THR A 159 -11.85 0.49 6.90
C THR A 159 -10.92 -0.72 6.97
N ILE A 160 -11.01 -1.64 6.00
CA ILE A 160 -10.09 -2.80 5.89
C ILE A 160 -8.62 -2.37 5.79
N ARG A 161 -8.32 -1.36 4.97
CA ARG A 161 -6.96 -0.80 4.87
C ARG A 161 -6.47 -0.23 6.20
N SER A 162 -7.36 0.39 6.97
CA SER A 162 -7.00 0.99 8.25
C SER A 162 -6.70 -0.09 9.29
N LEU A 163 -7.50 -1.16 9.32
CA LEU A 163 -7.23 -2.35 10.14
C LEU A 163 -5.85 -2.93 9.80
N HIS A 164 -5.58 -3.23 8.53
CA HIS A 164 -4.28 -3.77 8.12
C HIS A 164 -3.10 -2.90 8.58
N ARG A 165 -3.17 -1.59 8.36
CA ARG A 165 -2.09 -0.66 8.75
C ARG A 165 -1.90 -0.59 10.27
N MET A 166 -2.98 -0.65 11.05
CA MET A 166 -2.89 -0.64 12.51
C MET A 166 -2.25 -1.92 13.04
N PHE A 167 -2.70 -3.08 12.55
CA PHE A 167 -2.09 -4.36 12.93
C PHE A 167 -0.62 -4.43 12.51
N HIS A 168 -0.29 -3.96 11.31
CA HIS A 168 1.09 -3.89 10.85
C HIS A 168 1.99 -3.04 11.77
N ASP A 169 1.57 -1.81 12.08
CA ASP A 169 2.36 -0.92 12.95
C ASP A 169 2.49 -1.51 14.37
N LEU A 170 1.44 -2.15 14.91
CA LEU A 170 1.52 -2.84 16.19
C LEU A 170 2.42 -4.08 16.14
N ASP A 171 2.42 -4.84 15.05
CA ASP A 171 3.26 -6.03 14.89
C ASP A 171 4.74 -5.66 14.85
N ILE A 172 5.07 -4.54 14.21
CA ILE A 172 6.40 -3.93 14.30
C ILE A 172 6.71 -3.52 15.75
N ALA A 173 5.77 -2.86 16.43
CA ALA A 173 6.00 -2.30 17.76
C ALA A 173 6.12 -3.37 18.87
N LEU A 174 5.39 -4.48 18.76
CA LEU A 174 5.28 -5.51 19.79
C LEU A 174 6.15 -6.73 19.50
N ASN A 175 6.27 -7.16 18.23
CA ASN A 175 6.81 -8.48 17.88
C ASN A 175 8.09 -8.47 17.04
N ASP A 176 8.57 -7.31 16.61
CA ASP A 176 9.71 -7.22 15.66
C ASP A 176 9.40 -7.80 14.29
N TYR A 177 8.22 -7.47 13.75
CA TYR A 177 7.94 -7.77 12.36
C TYR A 177 8.92 -7.03 11.42
N GLN A 178 9.62 -7.79 10.58
CA GLN A 178 10.66 -7.29 9.66
C GLN A 178 10.32 -7.53 8.18
N GLY A 179 9.04 -7.76 7.85
CA GLY A 179 8.62 -8.03 6.46
C GLY A 179 8.60 -6.80 5.54
N THR A 180 8.73 -5.59 6.10
CA THR A 180 8.88 -4.32 5.36
C THR A 180 9.45 -3.23 6.26
N ASP A 181 10.20 -2.30 5.68
CA ASP A 181 10.83 -1.16 6.39
C ASP A 181 9.88 0.03 6.56
N LYS A 182 8.60 -0.09 6.19
CA LYS A 182 7.66 1.03 6.20
C LYS A 182 6.76 0.98 7.43
N ILE A 183 6.88 1.98 8.30
CA ILE A 183 5.92 2.22 9.39
C ILE A 183 4.95 3.33 8.94
N TRP A 184 3.64 3.15 9.14
CA TRP A 184 2.65 4.16 8.74
C TRP A 184 2.45 5.26 9.80
N GLY A 185 2.79 4.99 11.06
CA GLY A 185 2.63 5.90 12.19
C GLY A 185 1.17 6.13 12.55
N VAL A 186 0.30 5.13 12.33
CA VAL A 186 -1.16 5.24 12.54
C VAL A 186 -1.61 4.84 13.95
N THR A 187 -0.70 4.24 14.73
CA THR A 187 -0.87 3.83 16.13
C THR A 187 -0.36 4.91 17.08
N ASN A 188 -0.97 5.00 18.27
CA ASN A 188 -0.47 5.80 19.38
C ASN A 188 0.69 5.12 20.10
N THR A 189 0.78 3.79 20.06
CA THR A 189 1.92 3.01 20.58
C THR A 189 3.26 3.46 19.99
N LEU A 190 3.28 4.00 18.76
CA LEU A 190 4.48 4.51 18.10
C LEU A 190 4.66 6.04 18.16
N LYS A 191 3.95 6.74 19.06
CA LYS A 191 4.04 8.19 19.22
C LYS A 191 4.73 8.64 20.51
#